data_AF-A0A2J6I5W0-F1
#
_entry.id   AF-A0A2J6I5W0-F1
#
_cell.length_a   1.000
_cell.length_b   1.000
_cell.length_c   1.000
_cell.angle_alpha   90.00
_cell.angle_beta   90.00
_cell.angle_gamma   90.00
#
_symmetry.space_group_name_H-M   'P 1'
#
loop_
_entity.id
_entity.type
_entity.pdbx_description
1 polymer ?
#
loop_
_entity_poly.entity_id
_entity_poly.type
_entity_poly.pdbx_seq_one_letter_code
_entity_poly.pdbx_strand_id
1 'polypeptide(L)'
;MNTRTLLLLIVVSVTTIFVISGCKKDDVNDSQNQNVELVETDYPGIMMTLSAISYASDGFTETTIRSHINELLKDTDLATAGNWKRVWGPGISPDSANLAFVAKVNTNPVSYAIVIRGTNPHSPAGIEQDLEALKLVPFQGGETNDSIAHGAEAGMINILNTTDALTKRSLEWFLDSIPSVSKIPLFVTGHSQGGYLAPIMAYWVMKSQNFNNKFTVRTYTYAGPTVWNSGFVQNFKTSLTQNGGSINMYVNSLDVIPYFWYNIPGIEQNHIPVTVPEEISLGYNVSESILKDNKIKYHQLTDTISIGSIAIDTTEHPQTSADSTAWYKKWVAVEHNHNNYLKLLGEKQVNF
;
A
#
# COMPACT_ATOMS: atom_id res chain seq x y z
N MET A 1 32.13 11.42 18.87
CA MET A 1 30.83 11.23 18.20
C MET A 1 30.75 9.77 17.76
N ASN A 2 29.78 9.00 18.23
CA ASN A 2 29.66 7.56 17.89
C ASN A 2 29.26 7.43 16.41
N THR A 3 29.82 6.45 15.70
CA THR A 3 29.48 6.09 14.31
C THR A 3 27.98 5.98 14.05
N ARG A 4 27.17 5.55 15.03
CA ARG A 4 25.69 5.57 14.96
C ARG A 4 25.10 6.98 14.87
N THR A 5 25.68 7.96 15.57
CA THR A 5 25.22 9.36 15.56
C THR A 5 25.60 10.06 14.25
N LEU A 6 26.76 9.72 13.67
CA LEU A 6 27.18 10.22 12.36
C LEU A 6 26.35 9.59 11.22
N LEU A 7 25.96 8.31 11.32
CA LEU A 7 25.07 7.65 10.36
C LEU A 7 23.64 8.22 10.41
N LEU A 8 23.07 8.47 11.60
CA LEU A 8 21.76 9.12 11.72
C LEU A 8 21.76 10.53 11.09
N LEU A 9 22.87 11.26 11.22
CA LEU A 9 23.00 12.61 10.64
C LEU A 9 23.05 12.61 9.10
N ILE A 10 23.62 11.58 8.48
CA ILE A 10 23.64 11.43 7.01
C ILE A 10 22.24 11.03 6.48
N VAL A 11 21.50 10.20 7.22
CA VAL A 11 20.12 9.82 6.87
C VAL A 11 19.13 10.98 7.05
N VAL A 12 19.36 11.87 8.02
CA VAL A 12 18.47 13.01 8.33
C VAL A 12 18.68 14.22 7.41
N SER A 13 19.87 14.42 6.83
CA SER A 13 20.22 15.67 6.10
C SER A 13 19.55 15.86 4.73
N VAL A 14 18.73 14.91 4.28
CA VAL A 14 18.01 14.96 2.98
C VAL A 14 16.60 15.58 3.10
N THR A 15 16.20 16.02 4.30
CA THR A 15 14.83 16.45 4.65
C THR A 15 14.62 17.97 4.66
N THR A 16 14.17 18.56 3.54
CA THR A 16 13.43 19.85 3.59
C THR A 16 12.43 19.97 2.43
N ILE A 17 11.26 20.52 2.79
CA ILE A 17 9.91 20.54 2.16
C ILE A 17 9.77 21.63 1.06
N PHE A 18 8.86 21.46 0.08
CA PHE A 18 7.86 22.49 -0.33
C PHE A 18 6.68 21.93 -1.18
N VAL A 19 5.50 22.50 -0.90
CA VAL A 19 4.14 22.35 -1.48
C VAL A 19 4.00 23.25 -2.74
N ILE A 20 3.11 22.94 -3.70
CA ILE A 20 2.17 23.87 -4.41
C ILE A 20 1.31 23.16 -5.49
N SER A 21 -0.01 23.38 -5.33
CA SER A 21 -1.17 23.59 -6.23
C SER A 21 -1.34 22.97 -7.63
N GLY A 22 -2.58 22.48 -7.86
CA GLY A 22 -3.08 21.89 -9.10
C GLY A 22 -3.72 22.84 -10.14
N CYS A 23 -4.43 22.26 -11.11
CA CYS A 23 -5.32 22.94 -12.05
C CYS A 23 -6.39 22.00 -12.66
N LYS A 24 -7.43 22.64 -13.23
CA LYS A 24 -8.85 22.24 -13.41
C LYS A 24 -9.20 21.31 -14.59
N LYS A 25 -10.24 20.50 -14.31
CA LYS A 25 -11.46 20.09 -15.06
C LYS A 25 -11.66 20.47 -16.54
N ASP A 26 -12.23 19.50 -17.27
CA ASP A 26 -13.33 19.67 -18.23
C ASP A 26 -14.33 18.50 -18.10
N ASP A 27 -15.64 18.83 -18.19
CA ASP A 27 -16.81 17.96 -17.96
C ASP A 27 -17.31 17.30 -19.26
N VAL A 28 -17.77 16.03 -19.22
CA VAL A 28 -18.82 15.50 -20.11
C VAL A 28 -19.69 14.47 -19.38
N ASN A 29 -21.00 14.70 -19.37
CA ASN A 29 -22.08 13.79 -18.96
C ASN A 29 -22.15 12.53 -19.85
N ASP A 30 -22.45 11.37 -19.29
CA ASP A 30 -23.69 10.67 -19.67
C ASP A 30 -24.16 9.66 -18.61
N SER A 31 -25.47 9.69 -18.41
CA SER A 31 -26.25 8.74 -17.62
C SER A 31 -26.46 7.43 -18.38
N GLN A 32 -26.54 6.29 -17.69
CA GLN A 32 -27.73 5.43 -17.65
C GLN A 32 -27.48 4.16 -16.83
N ASN A 33 -28.51 3.80 -16.09
CA ASN A 33 -28.60 2.80 -15.04
C ASN A 33 -29.14 1.49 -15.63
N GLN A 34 -28.44 0.37 -15.54
CA GLN A 34 -29.05 -0.96 -15.62
C GLN A 34 -28.35 -1.98 -14.72
N ASN A 35 -29.16 -2.77 -14.03
CA ASN A 35 -28.78 -3.91 -13.20
C ASN A 35 -28.01 -4.94 -14.04
N VAL A 36 -26.68 -4.84 -14.01
CA VAL A 36 -25.78 -5.85 -14.56
C VAL A 36 -25.41 -6.79 -13.43
N GLU A 37 -25.57 -8.09 -13.66
CA GLU A 37 -24.92 -9.13 -12.88
C GLU A 37 -23.40 -8.92 -13.06
N LEU A 38 -22.78 -8.18 -12.13
CA LEU A 38 -21.38 -7.77 -12.21
C LEU A 38 -20.49 -9.00 -12.12
N VAL A 39 -20.11 -9.53 -13.27
CA VAL A 39 -18.90 -10.34 -13.37
C VAL A 39 -17.73 -9.36 -13.26
N GLU A 40 -17.40 -8.94 -12.04
CA GLU A 40 -16.18 -8.17 -11.75
C GLU A 40 -14.99 -9.02 -12.22
N THR A 41 -14.48 -8.71 -13.42
CA THR A 41 -13.34 -9.42 -14.03
C THR A 41 -12.03 -8.64 -13.88
N ASP A 42 -12.09 -7.35 -13.55
CA ASP A 42 -10.92 -6.48 -13.34
C ASP A 42 -10.72 -6.10 -11.86
N TYR A 43 -10.57 -7.11 -11.00
CA TYR A 43 -10.19 -6.87 -9.60
C TYR A 43 -8.90 -6.05 -9.43
N PRO A 44 -7.86 -6.17 -10.28
CA PRO A 44 -6.67 -5.33 -10.19
C PRO A 44 -6.99 -3.83 -10.28
N GLY A 45 -7.81 -3.40 -11.25
CA GLY A 45 -8.21 -2.00 -11.37
C GLY A 45 -9.08 -1.50 -10.22
N ILE A 46 -10.06 -2.31 -9.80
CA ILE A 46 -10.97 -1.98 -8.69
C ILE A 46 -10.21 -1.85 -7.37
N MET A 47 -9.33 -2.80 -7.04
CA MET A 47 -8.60 -2.79 -5.78
C MET A 47 -7.55 -1.66 -5.75
N MET A 48 -6.95 -1.31 -6.89
CA MET A 48 -6.10 -0.13 -6.98
C MET A 48 -6.90 1.16 -6.79
N THR A 49 -8.10 1.24 -7.36
CA THR A 49 -9.01 2.39 -7.19
C THR A 49 -9.40 2.57 -5.73
N LEU A 50 -9.79 1.49 -5.04
CA LEU A 50 -10.06 1.52 -3.61
C LEU A 50 -8.81 1.98 -2.81
N SER A 51 -7.63 1.45 -3.16
CA SER A 51 -6.36 1.88 -2.56
C SER A 51 -6.10 3.38 -2.77
N ALA A 52 -6.38 3.92 -3.96
CA ALA A 52 -6.27 5.35 -4.24
C ALA A 52 -7.27 6.17 -3.42
N ILE A 53 -8.55 5.74 -3.34
CA ILE A 53 -9.59 6.39 -2.52
C ILE A 53 -9.16 6.53 -1.05
N SER A 54 -8.32 5.63 -0.54
CA SER A 54 -7.82 5.73 0.85
C SER A 54 -7.03 7.02 1.12
N TYR A 55 -6.42 7.62 0.09
CA TYR A 55 -5.70 8.91 0.17
C TYR A 55 -6.64 10.14 0.13
N ALA A 56 -7.95 9.94 0.05
CA ALA A 56 -8.91 11.04 -0.03
C ALA A 56 -8.81 12.00 1.17
N SER A 57 -8.58 13.28 0.86
CA SER A 57 -8.43 14.35 1.84
C SER A 57 -7.42 14.00 2.94
N ASP A 58 -6.29 13.42 2.56
CA ASP A 58 -5.20 13.21 3.51
C ASP A 58 -4.76 14.52 4.18
N GLY A 59 -4.50 14.46 5.49
CA GLY A 59 -4.21 15.63 6.33
C GLY A 59 -5.43 16.44 6.78
N PHE A 60 -6.67 16.06 6.40
CA PHE A 60 -7.89 16.71 6.87
C PHE A 60 -8.54 15.98 8.05
N THR A 61 -9.62 16.54 8.58
CA THR A 61 -10.38 15.92 9.66
C THR A 61 -11.00 14.59 9.24
N GLU A 62 -11.18 13.69 10.20
CA GLU A 62 -11.84 12.40 9.99
C GLU A 62 -13.19 12.53 9.26
N THR A 63 -14.01 13.53 9.62
CA THR A 63 -15.31 13.76 8.98
C THR A 63 -15.18 14.15 7.51
N THR A 64 -14.16 14.94 7.16
CA THR A 64 -13.87 15.33 5.76
C THR A 64 -13.42 14.12 4.95
N ILE A 65 -12.46 13.36 5.48
CA ILE A 65 -11.97 12.11 4.88
C ILE A 65 -13.15 11.14 4.66
N ARG A 66 -13.99 10.97 5.68
CA ARG A 66 -15.19 10.12 5.62
C ARG A 66 -16.16 10.55 4.52
N SER A 67 -16.38 11.85 4.34
CA SER A 67 -17.27 12.36 3.28
C SER A 67 -16.69 12.08 1.90
N HIS A 68 -15.42 12.42 1.68
CA HIS A 68 -14.78 12.22 0.38
C HIS A 68 -14.65 10.74 0.00
N ILE A 69 -14.33 9.84 0.94
CA ILE A 69 -14.39 8.39 0.68
C ILE A 69 -15.79 7.99 0.19
N ASN A 70 -16.85 8.49 0.82
CA ASN A 70 -18.22 8.18 0.41
C ASN A 70 -18.63 8.79 -0.93
N GLU A 71 -18.07 9.95 -1.28
CA GLU A 71 -18.32 10.61 -2.56
C GLU A 71 -17.63 9.86 -3.70
N LEU A 72 -16.34 9.53 -3.53
CA LEU A 72 -15.57 8.77 -4.52
C LEU A 72 -16.12 7.36 -4.72
N LEU A 73 -16.56 6.67 -3.66
CA LEU A 73 -17.19 5.36 -3.80
C LEU A 73 -18.51 5.38 -4.58
N LYS A 74 -19.15 6.54 -4.72
CA LYS A 74 -20.37 6.73 -5.53
C LYS A 74 -20.07 7.17 -6.97
N ASP A 75 -18.83 7.56 -7.27
CA ASP A 75 -18.44 7.96 -8.61
C ASP A 75 -18.55 6.75 -9.56
N THR A 76 -19.41 6.87 -10.56
CA THR A 76 -19.68 5.82 -11.55
C THR A 76 -18.61 5.71 -12.61
N ASP A 77 -17.73 6.70 -12.73
CA ASP A 77 -16.66 6.73 -13.72
C ASP A 77 -15.37 6.06 -13.22
N LEU A 78 -15.25 5.83 -11.91
CA LEU A 78 -14.14 5.07 -11.34
C LEU A 78 -14.36 3.57 -11.54
N ALA A 79 -13.29 2.77 -11.42
CA ALA A 79 -13.37 1.30 -11.56
C ALA A 79 -14.39 0.66 -10.60
N THR A 80 -14.64 1.29 -9.45
CA THR A 80 -15.67 0.86 -8.49
C THR A 80 -17.11 1.02 -9.01
N ALA A 81 -17.31 1.79 -10.08
CA ALA A 81 -18.56 2.02 -10.79
C ALA A 81 -19.76 2.37 -9.88
N GLY A 82 -19.52 3.10 -8.78
CA GLY A 82 -20.55 3.44 -7.79
C GLY A 82 -21.12 2.26 -6.98
N ASN A 83 -20.60 1.03 -7.15
CA ASN A 83 -21.18 -0.20 -6.59
C ASN A 83 -20.72 -0.51 -5.17
N TRP A 84 -19.60 0.08 -4.75
CA TRP A 84 -18.98 -0.15 -3.46
C TRP A 84 -19.47 0.87 -2.42
N LYS A 85 -19.67 0.44 -1.17
CA LYS A 85 -20.09 1.30 -0.07
C LYS A 85 -19.23 1.08 1.14
N ARG A 86 -18.81 2.16 1.80
CA ARG A 86 -18.10 2.06 3.07
C ARG A 86 -19.04 1.55 4.17
N VAL A 87 -18.63 0.50 4.87
CA VAL A 87 -19.40 -0.17 5.92
C VAL A 87 -18.70 -0.16 7.29
N TRP A 88 -17.40 0.17 7.32
CA TRP A 88 -16.66 0.44 8.55
C TRP A 88 -15.57 1.49 8.29
N GLY A 89 -15.26 2.30 9.29
CA GLY A 89 -14.20 3.29 9.25
C GLY A 89 -14.62 4.59 8.55
N PRO A 90 -13.66 5.47 8.20
CA PRO A 90 -12.23 5.26 8.34
C PRO A 90 -11.81 5.17 9.81
N GLY A 91 -11.02 4.16 10.16
CA GLY A 91 -10.21 4.14 11.36
C GLY A 91 -8.89 4.83 11.04
N ILE A 92 -8.54 5.88 11.78
CA ILE A 92 -7.36 6.71 11.53
C ILE A 92 -6.47 6.64 12.77
N SER A 93 -5.17 6.40 12.58
CA SER A 93 -4.20 6.40 13.68
C SER A 93 -4.08 7.81 14.29
N PRO A 94 -3.66 7.94 15.57
CA PRO A 94 -3.59 9.25 16.23
C PRO A 94 -2.70 10.28 15.52
N ASP A 95 -1.64 9.82 14.86
CA ASP A 95 -0.72 10.63 14.05
C ASP A 95 -1.17 10.80 12.59
N SER A 96 -2.32 10.23 12.22
CA SER A 96 -2.86 10.17 10.85
C SER A 96 -1.98 9.46 9.82
N ALA A 97 -0.91 8.79 10.27
CA ALA A 97 0.01 8.05 9.38
C ALA A 97 -0.65 6.82 8.77
N ASN A 98 -1.61 6.19 9.44
CA ASN A 98 -2.31 5.01 8.96
C ASN A 98 -3.82 5.22 8.93
N LEU A 99 -4.46 4.69 7.90
CA LEU A 99 -5.90 4.67 7.77
C LEU A 99 -6.35 3.31 7.25
N ALA A 100 -7.46 2.80 7.77
CA ALA A 100 -8.16 1.67 7.18
C ALA A 100 -9.67 1.94 7.09
N PHE A 101 -10.31 1.41 6.06
CA PHE A 101 -11.77 1.32 6.00
C PHE A 101 -12.18 -0.02 5.39
N VAL A 102 -13.45 -0.40 5.58
CA VAL A 102 -14.03 -1.55 4.87
C VAL A 102 -15.09 -1.06 3.89
N ALA A 103 -14.95 -1.48 2.63
CA ALA A 103 -15.97 -1.33 1.61
C ALA A 103 -16.71 -2.65 1.39
N LYS A 104 -17.98 -2.57 0.99
CA LYS A 104 -18.85 -3.69 0.67
C LYS A 104 -19.41 -3.50 -0.72
N VAL A 105 -19.44 -4.56 -1.51
CA VAL A 105 -20.18 -4.64 -2.77
C VAL A 105 -21.26 -5.73 -2.66
N ASN A 106 -22.46 -5.43 -3.15
CA ASN A 106 -23.58 -6.37 -3.13
C ASN A 106 -23.56 -7.26 -4.39
N THR A 107 -22.47 -8.00 -4.59
CA THR A 107 -22.40 -9.12 -5.55
C THR A 107 -23.12 -10.35 -4.98
N ASN A 108 -23.23 -11.42 -5.78
CA ASN A 108 -23.68 -12.73 -5.32
C ASN A 108 -22.55 -13.75 -5.54
N PRO A 109 -21.81 -14.15 -4.49
CA PRO A 109 -21.96 -13.77 -3.08
C PRO A 109 -21.47 -12.35 -2.79
N VAL A 110 -22.01 -11.75 -1.72
CA VAL A 110 -21.58 -10.44 -1.22
C VAL A 110 -20.08 -10.45 -0.94
N SER A 111 -19.39 -9.35 -1.23
CA SER A 111 -17.95 -9.23 -1.02
C SER A 111 -17.58 -7.99 -0.23
N TYR A 112 -16.47 -8.07 0.50
CA TYR A 112 -15.92 -6.97 1.30
C TYR A 112 -14.47 -6.70 0.90
N ALA A 113 -14.00 -5.47 1.08
CA ALA A 113 -12.61 -5.09 0.89
C ALA A 113 -12.11 -4.32 2.12
N ILE A 114 -11.06 -4.82 2.77
CA ILE A 114 -10.27 -4.04 3.73
C ILE A 114 -9.27 -3.22 2.92
N VAL A 115 -9.38 -1.90 3.02
CA VAL A 115 -8.56 -0.96 2.26
C VAL A 115 -7.66 -0.23 3.23
N ILE A 116 -6.36 -0.26 2.97
CA ILE A 116 -5.34 0.26 3.87
C ILE A 116 -4.53 1.36 3.19
N ARG A 117 -4.44 2.50 3.86
CA ARG A 117 -3.50 3.59 3.56
C ARG A 117 -2.33 3.55 4.52
N GLY A 118 -1.13 3.73 3.96
CA GLY A 118 0.06 4.06 4.73
C GLY A 118 0.29 5.56 4.91
N THR A 119 1.52 5.94 5.27
CA THR A 119 1.94 7.34 5.36
C THR A 119 1.91 8.00 3.97
N ASN A 120 1.90 9.33 3.96
CA ASN A 120 1.97 10.16 2.78
C ASN A 120 3.23 9.84 1.91
N PRO A 121 3.09 9.38 0.65
CA PRO A 121 4.17 8.78 -0.15
C PRO A 121 5.23 9.75 -0.72
N HIS A 122 5.28 11.01 -0.27
CA HIS A 122 6.08 12.06 -0.92
C HIS A 122 7.60 12.00 -0.63
N SER A 123 8.09 10.96 0.06
CA SER A 123 9.52 10.77 0.33
C SER A 123 9.88 9.28 0.47
N PRO A 124 10.61 8.66 -0.48
CA PRO A 124 11.18 7.32 -0.30
C PRO A 124 12.02 7.17 0.98
N ALA A 125 12.73 8.21 1.40
CA ALA A 125 13.46 8.21 2.67
C ALA A 125 12.51 8.19 3.89
N GLY A 126 11.31 8.77 3.76
CA GLY A 126 10.26 8.66 4.76
C GLY A 126 9.71 7.24 4.85
N ILE A 127 9.48 6.58 3.71
CA ILE A 127 9.06 5.17 3.65
C ILE A 127 10.12 4.26 4.30
N GLU A 128 11.42 4.50 4.10
CA GLU A 128 12.50 3.77 4.78
C GLU A 128 12.47 3.95 6.30
N GLN A 129 12.32 5.19 6.76
CA GLN A 129 12.28 5.51 8.18
C GLN A 129 11.04 4.92 8.85
N ASP A 130 9.86 5.07 8.23
CA ASP A 130 8.58 4.56 8.73
C ASP A 130 8.56 3.03 8.85
N LEU A 131 9.34 2.35 8.02
CA LEU A 131 9.46 0.90 8.07
C LEU A 131 10.28 0.39 9.24
N GLU A 132 11.19 1.21 9.79
CA GLU A 132 12.25 0.77 10.69
C GLU A 132 12.87 -0.57 10.23
N ALA A 133 13.12 -0.70 8.92
CA ALA A 133 13.40 -1.97 8.24
C ALA A 133 14.73 -2.64 8.67
N LEU A 134 15.56 -1.92 9.42
CA LEU A 134 16.83 -2.43 9.93
C LEU A 134 16.68 -3.26 11.22
N LYS A 135 15.43 -3.52 11.64
CA LYS A 135 15.08 -4.34 12.79
C LYS A 135 13.88 -5.24 12.46
N LEU A 136 14.06 -6.55 12.60
CA LEU A 136 12.97 -7.52 12.58
C LEU A 136 12.44 -7.75 14.00
N VAL A 137 11.13 -7.88 14.12
CA VAL A 137 10.43 -8.26 15.35
C VAL A 137 9.47 -9.44 15.08
N PRO A 138 9.20 -10.29 16.09
CA PRO A 138 8.23 -11.36 15.93
C PRO A 138 6.85 -10.82 15.52
N PHE A 139 6.23 -11.45 14.52
CA PHE A 139 4.87 -11.07 14.11
C PHE A 139 3.85 -11.59 15.13
N GLN A 140 3.20 -10.65 15.85
CA GLN A 140 2.15 -10.98 16.80
C GLN A 140 0.92 -11.55 16.07
N GLY A 141 0.67 -12.85 16.25
CA GLY A 141 -0.40 -13.59 15.55
C GLY A 141 0.08 -14.56 14.47
N GLY A 142 1.39 -14.60 14.21
CA GLY A 142 2.05 -15.57 13.33
C GLY A 142 2.45 -16.87 14.03
N GLU A 143 3.20 -17.68 13.29
CA GLU A 143 3.88 -18.89 13.78
C GLU A 143 5.25 -18.58 14.40
N THR A 144 5.86 -19.62 15.00
CA THR A 144 7.23 -19.52 15.48
C THR A 144 8.19 -19.20 14.32
N ASN A 145 9.03 -18.19 14.50
CA ASN A 145 9.97 -17.62 13.51
C ASN A 145 9.36 -16.65 12.48
N ASP A 146 8.07 -16.34 12.56
CA ASP A 146 7.52 -15.25 11.76
C ASP A 146 8.06 -13.93 12.28
N SER A 147 8.71 -13.17 11.41
CA SER A 147 9.18 -11.83 11.77
C SER A 147 8.99 -10.85 10.64
N ILE A 148 8.63 -9.64 11.04
CA ILE A 148 8.41 -8.50 10.15
C ILE A 148 9.25 -7.31 10.60
N ALA A 149 9.43 -6.33 9.71
CA ALA A 149 10.06 -5.07 10.04
C ALA A 149 9.32 -4.39 11.21
N HIS A 150 10.05 -3.77 12.13
CA HIS A 150 9.48 -3.16 13.32
C HIS A 150 8.43 -2.08 13.01
N GLY A 151 8.68 -1.23 12.01
CA GLY A 151 7.71 -0.23 11.58
C GLY A 151 6.47 -0.84 10.89
N ALA A 152 6.60 -2.02 10.28
CA ALA A 152 5.45 -2.76 9.77
C ALA A 152 4.58 -3.33 10.89
N GLU A 153 5.19 -3.80 11.99
CA GLU A 153 4.44 -4.17 13.21
C GLU A 153 3.73 -2.95 13.79
N ALA A 154 4.43 -1.83 13.94
CA ALA A 154 3.85 -0.59 14.46
C ALA A 154 2.65 -0.11 13.62
N GLY A 155 2.79 -0.10 12.29
CA GLY A 155 1.70 0.26 11.38
C GLY A 155 0.49 -0.69 11.49
N MET A 156 0.73 -1.99 11.66
CA MET A 156 -0.34 -2.96 11.88
C MET A 156 -1.07 -2.74 13.22
N ILE A 157 -0.31 -2.50 14.30
CA ILE A 157 -0.85 -2.18 15.64
C ILE A 157 -1.67 -0.89 15.58
N ASN A 158 -1.16 0.14 14.90
CA ASN A 158 -1.88 1.40 14.71
C ASN A 158 -3.25 1.16 14.08
N ILE A 159 -3.33 0.40 12.98
CA ILE A 159 -4.58 0.07 12.31
C ILE A 159 -5.52 -0.73 13.22
N LEU A 160 -5.03 -1.80 13.85
CA LEU A 160 -5.88 -2.67 14.69
C LEU A 160 -6.44 -1.95 15.92
N ASN A 161 -5.73 -0.94 16.44
CA ASN A 161 -6.17 -0.12 17.58
C ASN A 161 -7.13 1.01 17.17
N THR A 162 -7.31 1.27 15.88
CA THR A 162 -8.29 2.26 15.42
C THR A 162 -9.73 1.78 15.64
N THR A 163 -10.64 2.75 15.73
CA THR A 163 -12.09 2.49 15.74
C THR A 163 -12.77 3.39 14.73
N ASP A 164 -13.93 2.97 14.23
CA ASP A 164 -14.80 3.87 13.48
C ASP A 164 -15.30 4.98 14.43
N ALA A 165 -15.02 6.23 14.08
CA ALA A 165 -15.35 7.38 14.92
C ALA A 165 -16.85 7.49 15.26
N LEU A 166 -17.75 6.97 14.43
CA LEU A 166 -19.21 7.01 14.65
C LEU A 166 -19.69 5.86 15.53
N THR A 167 -19.26 4.63 15.23
CA THR A 167 -19.78 3.43 15.92
C THR A 167 -18.95 3.05 17.15
N LYS A 168 -17.73 3.60 17.27
CA LYS A 168 -16.71 3.25 18.27
C LYS A 168 -16.34 1.77 18.27
N ARG A 169 -16.53 1.08 17.13
CA ARG A 169 -16.19 -0.34 16.96
C ARG A 169 -14.86 -0.49 16.23
N SER A 170 -14.06 -1.45 16.69
CA SER A 170 -12.81 -1.85 16.02
C SER A 170 -13.09 -2.61 14.72
N LEU A 171 -12.06 -2.74 13.88
CA LEU A 171 -12.12 -3.57 12.68
C LEU A 171 -12.45 -5.02 13.03
N GLU A 172 -11.81 -5.57 14.07
CA GLU A 172 -12.05 -6.93 14.54
C GLU A 172 -13.51 -7.17 14.91
N TRP A 173 -14.10 -6.25 15.71
CA TRP A 173 -15.52 -6.34 16.07
C TRP A 173 -16.41 -6.32 14.83
N PHE A 174 -16.11 -5.45 13.86
CA PHE A 174 -16.88 -5.34 12.64
C PHE A 174 -16.82 -6.64 11.81
N LEU A 175 -15.63 -7.17 11.56
CA LEU A 175 -15.45 -8.43 10.82
C LEU A 175 -16.12 -9.61 11.53
N ASP A 176 -16.11 -9.63 12.87
CA ASP A 176 -16.80 -10.66 13.64
C ASP A 176 -18.32 -10.57 13.50
N SER A 177 -18.86 -9.34 13.47
CA SER A 177 -20.30 -9.09 13.35
C SER A 177 -20.91 -9.49 12.00
N ILE A 178 -20.09 -9.74 10.96
CA ILE A 178 -20.59 -10.12 9.63
C ILE A 178 -21.19 -11.54 9.71
N PRO A 179 -22.49 -11.71 9.45
CA PRO A 179 -23.13 -13.03 9.44
C PRO A 179 -22.64 -13.82 8.23
N SER A 180 -22.39 -15.11 8.43
CA SER A 180 -21.89 -16.00 7.39
C SER A 180 -22.43 -17.41 7.57
N VAL A 181 -23.06 -17.94 6.51
CA VAL A 181 -23.42 -19.37 6.39
C VAL A 181 -22.44 -20.12 5.49
N SER A 182 -21.58 -19.40 4.77
CA SER A 182 -20.57 -19.90 3.83
C SER A 182 -19.45 -18.86 3.69
N LYS A 183 -18.25 -19.28 3.27
CA LYS A 183 -17.12 -18.35 3.12
C LYS A 183 -17.47 -17.15 2.23
N ILE A 184 -17.14 -15.96 2.73
CA ILE A 184 -17.35 -14.67 2.07
C ILE A 184 -16.05 -14.22 1.41
N PRO A 185 -16.04 -13.80 0.14
CA PRO A 185 -14.86 -13.17 -0.45
C PRO A 185 -14.48 -11.89 0.32
N LEU A 186 -13.25 -11.85 0.80
CA LEU A 186 -12.66 -10.70 1.47
C LEU A 186 -11.41 -10.26 0.72
N PHE A 187 -11.49 -9.11 0.08
CA PHE A 187 -10.34 -8.46 -0.50
C PHE A 187 -9.55 -7.71 0.57
N VAL A 188 -8.23 -7.71 0.45
CA VAL A 188 -7.34 -6.88 1.28
C VAL A 188 -6.39 -6.16 0.35
N THR A 189 -6.38 -4.83 0.42
CA THR A 189 -5.64 -4.03 -0.57
C THR A 189 -5.04 -2.77 0.03
N GLY A 190 -4.00 -2.28 -0.64
CA GLY A 190 -3.31 -1.05 -0.30
C GLY A 190 -2.19 -0.73 -1.29
N HIS A 191 -1.80 0.54 -1.31
CA HIS A 191 -0.72 1.08 -2.12
C HIS A 191 0.41 1.62 -1.22
N SER A 192 1.66 1.60 -1.70
CA SER A 192 2.83 2.09 -0.95
C SER A 192 2.98 1.33 0.38
N GLN A 193 2.98 2.01 1.52
CA GLN A 193 2.95 1.35 2.82
C GLN A 193 1.71 0.48 3.04
N GLY A 194 0.56 0.88 2.49
CA GLY A 194 -0.62 0.01 2.46
C GLY A 194 -0.37 -1.29 1.68
N GLY A 195 0.54 -1.27 0.70
CA GLY A 195 0.91 -2.43 -0.11
C GLY A 195 1.64 -3.52 0.67
N TYR A 196 2.40 -3.18 1.73
CA TYR A 196 2.99 -4.19 2.62
C TYR A 196 2.14 -4.49 3.86
N LEU A 197 1.30 -3.56 4.30
CA LEU A 197 0.37 -3.78 5.41
C LEU A 197 -0.80 -4.70 5.00
N ALA A 198 -1.23 -4.65 3.74
CA ALA A 198 -2.31 -5.51 3.23
C ALA A 198 -2.00 -7.01 3.37
N PRO A 199 -0.81 -7.53 3.00
CA PRO A 199 -0.45 -8.93 3.27
C PRO A 199 -0.42 -9.28 4.75
N ILE A 200 0.06 -8.38 5.61
CA ILE A 200 0.09 -8.61 7.07
C ILE A 200 -1.34 -8.70 7.62
N MET A 201 -2.22 -7.80 7.20
CA MET A 201 -3.65 -7.83 7.54
C MET A 201 -4.34 -9.08 7.02
N ALA A 202 -4.09 -9.47 5.77
CA ALA A 202 -4.59 -10.71 5.19
C ALA A 202 -4.14 -11.92 6.02
N TYR A 203 -2.89 -11.92 6.49
CA TYR A 203 -2.38 -13.01 7.32
C TYR A 203 -3.09 -13.08 8.67
N TRP A 204 -3.24 -11.93 9.34
CA TRP A 204 -3.97 -11.81 10.60
C TRP A 204 -5.42 -12.34 10.48
N VAL A 205 -6.12 -12.00 9.38
CA VAL A 205 -7.46 -12.54 9.12
C VAL A 205 -7.44 -14.06 8.97
N MET A 206 -6.52 -14.61 8.17
CA MET A 206 -6.43 -16.05 7.93
C MET A 206 -6.04 -16.87 9.17
N LYS A 207 -5.34 -16.24 10.13
CA LYS A 207 -4.92 -16.87 11.39
C LYS A 207 -5.94 -16.76 12.51
N SER A 208 -6.83 -15.77 12.46
CA SER A 208 -7.88 -15.60 13.46
C SER A 208 -8.89 -16.76 13.42
N GLN A 209 -9.13 -17.39 14.57
CA GLN A 209 -10.12 -18.47 14.71
C GLN A 209 -11.55 -17.99 14.42
N ASN A 210 -11.83 -16.69 14.61
CA ASN A 210 -13.14 -16.11 14.32
C ASN A 210 -13.38 -15.90 12.81
N PHE A 211 -12.31 -15.88 12.01
CA PHE A 211 -12.35 -15.40 10.62
C PHE A 211 -11.90 -16.44 9.59
N ASN A 212 -11.01 -17.38 9.95
CA ASN A 212 -10.41 -18.34 9.01
C ASN A 212 -11.43 -19.20 8.24
N ASN A 213 -12.55 -19.55 8.87
CA ASN A 213 -13.65 -20.28 8.26
C ASN A 213 -14.75 -19.35 7.71
N LYS A 214 -14.68 -18.05 7.98
CA LYS A 214 -15.67 -17.03 7.58
C LYS A 214 -15.33 -16.40 6.23
N PHE A 215 -14.04 -16.21 5.93
CA PHE A 215 -13.60 -15.50 4.73
C PHE A 215 -12.73 -16.36 3.79
N THR A 216 -12.82 -16.06 2.50
CA THR A 216 -11.82 -16.43 1.49
C THR A 216 -11.05 -15.17 1.13
N VAL A 217 -9.80 -15.09 1.60
CA VAL A 217 -8.99 -13.87 1.51
C VAL A 217 -8.31 -13.74 0.14
N ARG A 218 -8.46 -12.60 -0.53
CA ARG A 218 -7.78 -12.27 -1.78
C ARG A 218 -7.02 -10.96 -1.62
N THR A 219 -5.71 -11.00 -1.78
CA THR A 219 -4.86 -9.84 -1.53
C THR A 219 -4.40 -9.23 -2.83
N TYR A 220 -4.57 -7.91 -2.98
CA TYR A 220 -4.10 -7.14 -4.13
C TYR A 220 -3.25 -5.99 -3.62
N THR A 221 -1.96 -5.99 -3.91
CA THR A 221 -1.05 -4.96 -3.40
C THR A 221 -0.38 -4.21 -4.53
N TYR A 222 -0.03 -2.97 -4.25
CA TYR A 222 0.57 -2.07 -5.22
C TYR A 222 1.74 -1.33 -4.57
N ALA A 223 2.88 -1.29 -5.25
CA ALA A 223 4.01 -0.46 -4.84
C ALA A 223 4.55 -0.74 -3.42
N GLY A 224 4.34 -1.95 -2.89
CA GLY A 224 4.74 -2.29 -1.52
C GLY A 224 6.20 -2.78 -1.45
N PRO A 225 7.05 -2.25 -0.57
CA PRO A 225 8.33 -2.88 -0.23
C PRO A 225 8.13 -4.21 0.53
N THR A 226 9.16 -5.05 0.57
CA THR A 226 9.17 -6.29 1.37
C THR A 226 9.55 -6.02 2.82
N VAL A 227 8.77 -6.56 3.75
CA VAL A 227 8.95 -6.29 5.20
C VAL A 227 8.96 -7.55 6.05
N TRP A 228 9.12 -8.73 5.48
CA TRP A 228 9.01 -10.00 6.18
C TRP A 228 10.18 -10.96 5.89
N ASN A 229 10.50 -11.81 6.86
CA ASN A 229 11.52 -12.84 6.73
C ASN A 229 10.99 -14.11 6.01
N SER A 230 11.85 -15.11 5.80
CA SER A 230 11.47 -16.37 5.15
C SER A 230 10.45 -17.19 5.94
N GLY A 231 10.47 -17.13 7.29
CA GLY A 231 9.51 -17.84 8.14
C GLY A 231 8.09 -17.36 7.88
N PHE A 232 7.90 -16.03 7.93
CA PHE A 232 6.63 -15.39 7.60
C PHE A 232 6.17 -15.76 6.18
N VAL A 233 7.06 -15.70 5.17
CA VAL A 233 6.68 -16.08 3.79
C VAL A 233 6.13 -17.50 3.72
N GLN A 234 6.81 -18.45 4.34
CA GLN A 234 6.41 -19.85 4.31
C GLN A 234 5.05 -20.07 5.00
N ASN A 235 4.86 -19.47 6.17
CA ASN A 235 3.65 -19.65 6.95
C ASN A 235 2.45 -18.87 6.38
N PHE A 236 2.71 -17.70 5.78
CA PHE A 236 1.73 -16.97 4.97
C PHE A 236 1.23 -17.81 3.80
N LYS A 237 2.14 -18.37 2.98
CA LYS A 237 1.78 -19.24 1.83
C LYS A 237 1.00 -20.48 2.25
N THR A 238 1.40 -21.08 3.37
CA THR A 238 0.68 -22.22 3.96
C THR A 238 -0.74 -21.82 4.32
N SER A 239 -0.91 -20.67 4.98
CA SER A 239 -2.22 -20.16 5.39
C SER A 239 -3.09 -19.75 4.20
N LEU A 240 -2.51 -19.13 3.17
CA LEU A 240 -3.21 -18.87 1.90
C LEU A 240 -3.78 -20.15 1.31
N THR A 241 -2.94 -21.18 1.18
CA THR A 241 -3.34 -22.48 0.60
C THR A 241 -4.44 -23.13 1.41
N GLN A 242 -4.29 -23.21 2.74
CA GLN A 242 -5.28 -23.81 3.64
C GLN A 242 -6.62 -23.07 3.63
N ASN A 243 -6.62 -21.74 3.44
CA ASN A 243 -7.83 -20.93 3.43
C ASN A 243 -8.45 -20.76 2.04
N GLY A 244 -7.82 -21.30 0.98
CA GLY A 244 -8.23 -21.08 -0.42
C GLY A 244 -8.06 -19.64 -0.88
N GLY A 245 -7.12 -18.91 -0.28
CA GLY A 245 -6.84 -17.51 -0.57
C GLY A 245 -5.90 -17.31 -1.77
N SER A 246 -5.68 -16.04 -2.13
CA SER A 246 -4.74 -15.64 -3.18
C SER A 246 -4.03 -14.32 -2.84
N ILE A 247 -2.89 -14.08 -3.48
CA ILE A 247 -2.15 -12.82 -3.42
C ILE A 247 -1.64 -12.45 -4.81
N ASN A 248 -1.81 -11.19 -5.19
CA ASN A 248 -1.27 -10.59 -6.40
C ASN A 248 -0.55 -9.29 -6.01
N MET A 249 0.72 -9.15 -6.39
CA MET A 249 1.56 -7.99 -6.06
C MET A 249 1.91 -7.25 -7.34
N TYR A 250 1.29 -6.09 -7.59
CA TYR A 250 1.47 -5.31 -8.81
C TYR A 250 2.54 -4.23 -8.63
N VAL A 251 3.41 -4.11 -9.62
CA VAL A 251 4.54 -3.17 -9.61
C VAL A 251 4.63 -2.40 -10.92
N ASN A 252 4.86 -1.10 -10.83
CA ASN A 252 5.37 -0.32 -11.94
C ASN A 252 6.84 -0.71 -12.14
N SER A 253 7.24 -1.02 -13.37
CA SER A 253 8.60 -1.48 -13.66
C SER A 253 9.69 -0.43 -13.41
N LEU A 254 9.32 0.86 -13.29
CA LEU A 254 10.24 1.96 -12.98
C LEU A 254 10.09 2.50 -11.54
N ASP A 255 9.21 1.92 -10.73
CA ASP A 255 9.12 2.23 -9.32
C ASP A 255 10.21 1.47 -8.54
N VAL A 256 11.00 2.22 -7.78
CA VAL A 256 12.10 1.69 -6.96
C VAL A 256 11.61 1.13 -5.63
N ILE A 257 10.44 1.56 -5.13
CA ILE A 257 9.96 1.18 -3.81
C ILE A 257 9.81 -0.34 -3.64
N PRO A 258 9.26 -1.10 -4.62
CA PRO A 258 9.18 -2.56 -4.51
C PRO A 258 10.52 -3.30 -4.39
N TYR A 259 11.64 -2.68 -4.75
CA TYR A 259 12.98 -3.29 -4.61
C TYR A 259 13.45 -3.31 -3.14
N PHE A 260 12.98 -2.36 -2.33
CA PHE A 260 13.23 -2.38 -0.90
C PHE A 260 12.40 -3.50 -0.27
N TRP A 261 12.91 -4.30 0.66
CA TRP A 261 14.28 -4.43 1.14
C TRP A 261 14.95 -5.73 0.67
N TYR A 262 14.27 -6.54 -0.15
CA TYR A 262 14.77 -7.84 -0.59
C TYR A 262 15.80 -7.76 -1.74
N ASN A 263 15.79 -6.69 -2.53
CA ASN A 263 16.60 -6.58 -3.74
C ASN A 263 17.05 -5.14 -4.05
N ILE A 264 17.59 -4.42 -3.06
CA ILE A 264 18.12 -3.07 -3.26
C ILE A 264 19.15 -3.00 -4.42
N PRO A 265 20.10 -3.95 -4.57
CA PRO A 265 21.06 -3.90 -5.69
C PRO A 265 20.41 -3.95 -7.07
N GLY A 266 19.19 -4.51 -7.17
CA GLY A 266 18.42 -4.55 -8.40
C GLY A 266 18.08 -3.18 -8.96
N ILE A 267 18.03 -2.13 -8.13
CA ILE A 267 17.72 -0.76 -8.58
C ILE A 267 18.78 -0.27 -9.58
N GLU A 268 20.06 -0.38 -9.22
CA GLU A 268 21.16 0.05 -10.10
C GLU A 268 21.42 -0.95 -11.23
N GLN A 269 21.33 -2.26 -10.93
CA GLN A 269 21.54 -3.32 -11.93
C GLN A 269 20.53 -3.25 -13.08
N ASN A 270 19.30 -2.81 -12.79
CA ASN A 270 18.25 -2.66 -13.79
C ASN A 270 18.18 -1.24 -14.38
N HIS A 271 19.07 -0.33 -13.98
CA HIS A 271 19.09 1.07 -14.42
C HIS A 271 17.77 1.80 -14.17
N ILE A 272 17.26 1.74 -12.93
CA ILE A 272 15.99 2.36 -12.52
C ILE A 272 16.22 3.43 -11.45
N PRO A 273 16.12 4.72 -11.79
CA PRO A 273 16.28 5.30 -13.12
C PRO A 273 17.66 5.05 -13.74
N VAL A 274 17.82 5.47 -15.01
CA VAL A 274 19.06 5.32 -15.80
C VAL A 274 20.31 5.76 -15.04
N THR A 275 20.21 6.84 -14.27
CA THR A 275 21.24 7.23 -13.31
C THR A 275 20.66 7.37 -11.92
N VAL A 276 21.32 6.76 -10.94
CA VAL A 276 21.11 7.00 -9.51
C VAL A 276 22.19 7.98 -9.03
N PRO A 277 21.83 9.12 -8.40
CA PRO A 277 22.80 10.05 -7.83
C PRO A 277 23.72 9.34 -6.82
N GLU A 278 25.01 9.69 -6.81
CA GLU A 278 26.03 9.03 -5.96
C GLU A 278 25.65 9.03 -4.48
N GLU A 279 25.08 10.11 -3.97
CA GLU A 279 24.59 10.22 -2.59
C GLU A 279 23.50 9.20 -2.26
N ILE A 280 22.59 8.95 -3.20
CA ILE A 280 21.50 7.97 -3.06
C ILE A 280 22.04 6.54 -3.17
N SER A 281 22.94 6.30 -4.13
CA SER A 281 23.66 5.03 -4.29
C SER A 281 24.42 4.66 -3.02
N LEU A 282 25.12 5.62 -2.41
CA LEU A 282 25.79 5.42 -1.13
C LEU A 282 24.79 5.00 -0.03
N GLY A 283 23.62 5.63 0.03
CA GLY A 283 22.53 5.25 0.93
C GLY A 283 22.12 3.79 0.76
N TYR A 284 21.93 3.33 -0.48
CA TYR A 284 21.57 1.94 -0.79
C TYR A 284 22.62 0.94 -0.33
N ASN A 285 23.89 1.23 -0.62
CA ASN A 285 25.01 0.40 -0.22
C ASN A 285 25.17 0.32 1.31
N VAL A 286 24.91 1.44 2.01
CA VAL A 286 24.92 1.48 3.48
C VAL A 286 23.76 0.64 4.04
N SER A 287 22.54 0.83 3.56
CA SER A 287 21.39 0.06 4.06
C SER A 287 21.54 -1.44 3.78
N GLU A 288 22.02 -1.83 2.60
CA GLU A 288 22.31 -3.24 2.28
C GLU A 288 23.39 -3.82 3.20
N SER A 289 24.44 -3.05 3.49
CA SER A 289 25.52 -3.46 4.41
C SER A 289 25.00 -3.65 5.84
N ILE A 290 24.14 -2.75 6.32
CA ILE A 290 23.53 -2.87 7.66
C ILE A 290 22.60 -4.09 7.74
N LEU A 291 21.82 -4.38 6.69
CA LEU A 291 21.00 -5.59 6.64
C LEU A 291 21.87 -6.86 6.72
N LYS A 292 22.97 -6.91 5.96
CA LYS A 292 23.93 -8.03 6.00
C LYS A 292 24.57 -8.19 7.38
N ASP A 293 25.05 -7.11 7.98
CA ASP A 293 25.69 -7.12 9.30
C ASP A 293 24.73 -7.58 10.41
N ASN A 294 23.47 -7.16 10.34
CA ASN A 294 22.42 -7.59 11.26
C ASN A 294 21.81 -8.96 10.91
N LYS A 295 22.30 -9.63 9.85
CA LYS A 295 21.76 -10.90 9.33
C LYS A 295 20.27 -10.84 9.02
N ILE A 296 19.77 -9.68 8.62
CA ILE A 296 18.40 -9.47 8.19
C ILE A 296 18.31 -9.80 6.71
N LYS A 297 17.40 -10.71 6.37
CA LYS A 297 17.11 -11.08 4.98
C LYS A 297 15.61 -11.04 4.76
N TYR A 298 15.19 -10.15 3.87
CA TYR A 298 13.83 -10.06 3.39
C TYR A 298 13.61 -10.99 2.20
N HIS A 299 12.39 -11.48 2.05
CA HIS A 299 12.00 -12.43 1.00
C HIS A 299 10.72 -11.95 0.33
N GLN A 300 10.53 -12.17 -0.97
CA GLN A 300 9.24 -11.87 -1.60
C GLN A 300 8.16 -12.90 -1.24
N LEU A 301 6.89 -12.47 -1.14
CA LEU A 301 5.76 -13.40 -0.93
C LEU A 301 5.45 -14.18 -2.20
N THR A 302 5.48 -13.52 -3.34
CA THR A 302 5.21 -14.12 -4.65
C THR A 302 5.95 -13.34 -5.72
N ASP A 303 6.03 -13.88 -6.93
CA ASP A 303 6.50 -13.12 -8.08
C ASP A 303 5.58 -11.91 -8.30
N THR A 304 6.18 -10.76 -8.57
CA THR A 304 5.46 -9.51 -8.83
C THR A 304 4.94 -9.48 -10.26
N ILE A 305 3.76 -8.89 -10.44
CA ILE A 305 3.13 -8.65 -11.73
C ILE A 305 3.51 -7.25 -12.19
N SER A 306 4.35 -7.14 -13.21
CA SER A 306 4.67 -5.85 -13.83
C SER A 306 3.47 -5.33 -14.61
N ILE A 307 3.09 -4.08 -14.36
CA ILE A 307 2.03 -3.37 -15.12
C ILE A 307 2.62 -2.37 -16.12
N GLY A 308 3.92 -2.48 -16.41
CA GLY A 308 4.65 -1.55 -17.27
C GLY A 308 5.09 -0.30 -16.51
N SER A 309 5.37 0.77 -17.25
CA SER A 309 5.75 2.07 -16.72
C SER A 309 5.28 3.20 -17.63
N ILE A 310 5.21 4.41 -17.07
CA ILE A 310 4.87 5.61 -17.83
C ILE A 310 6.17 6.28 -18.22
N ALA A 311 6.31 6.68 -19.48
CA ALA A 311 7.45 7.49 -19.87
C ALA A 311 7.39 8.83 -19.11
N ILE A 312 8.43 9.12 -18.32
CA ILE A 312 8.58 10.45 -17.74
C ILE A 312 8.83 11.44 -18.87
N ASP A 313 7.88 12.36 -19.05
CA ASP A 313 8.05 13.45 -19.99
C ASP A 313 9.17 14.37 -19.49
N THR A 314 10.34 14.25 -20.13
CA THR A 314 11.50 15.11 -19.86
C THR A 314 11.36 16.51 -20.45
N THR A 315 10.33 16.76 -21.27
CA THR A 315 10.08 18.07 -21.92
C THR A 315 9.27 19.02 -21.04
N GLU A 316 8.33 18.53 -20.24
CA GLU A 316 7.62 19.34 -19.22
C GLU A 316 8.50 19.64 -17.99
N HIS A 317 9.67 18.99 -17.89
CA HIS A 317 10.54 19.05 -16.73
C HIS A 317 11.99 19.33 -17.14
N PRO A 318 12.34 20.59 -17.49
CA PRO A 318 13.69 20.95 -17.88
C PRO A 318 14.70 20.58 -16.77
N GLN A 319 15.74 19.89 -17.21
CA GLN A 319 16.73 19.18 -16.40
C GLN A 319 17.40 20.05 -15.33
N THR A 320 17.23 19.67 -14.05
CA THR A 320 18.43 19.38 -13.26
C THR A 320 19.10 18.16 -13.87
N SER A 321 20.44 18.02 -13.77
CA SER A 321 21.10 16.81 -14.31
C SER A 321 20.36 15.56 -13.82
N ALA A 322 20.21 14.56 -14.69
CA ALA A 322 19.60 13.27 -14.31
C ALA A 322 20.30 12.65 -13.07
N ASP A 323 21.54 13.07 -12.83
CA ASP A 323 22.38 12.65 -11.71
C ASP A 323 22.12 13.46 -10.42
N SER A 324 21.11 14.33 -10.40
CA SER A 324 20.78 15.15 -9.21
C SER A 324 19.78 14.46 -8.27
N THR A 325 20.01 14.59 -6.97
CA THR A 325 19.09 14.13 -5.92
C THR A 325 17.66 14.69 -6.07
N ALA A 326 17.53 15.92 -6.57
CA ALA A 326 16.23 16.55 -6.82
C ALA A 326 15.46 15.86 -7.96
N TRP A 327 16.15 15.54 -9.07
CA TRP A 327 15.55 14.81 -10.18
C TRP A 327 15.12 13.40 -9.74
N TYR A 328 16.00 12.70 -9.04
CA TYR A 328 15.73 11.36 -8.53
C TYR A 328 14.50 11.32 -7.62
N LYS A 329 14.38 12.25 -6.66
CA LYS A 329 13.20 12.34 -5.79
C LYS A 329 11.90 12.55 -6.58
N LYS A 330 11.95 13.39 -7.63
CA LYS A 330 10.81 13.61 -8.51
C LYS A 330 10.47 12.38 -9.34
N TRP A 331 11.46 11.68 -9.87
CA TRP A 331 11.28 10.40 -10.54
C TRP A 331 10.53 9.42 -9.66
N VAL A 332 11.01 9.18 -8.44
CA VAL A 332 10.35 8.27 -7.49
C VAL A 332 8.94 8.74 -7.18
N ALA A 333 8.73 10.03 -6.94
CA ALA A 333 7.39 10.55 -6.65
C ALA A 333 6.40 10.34 -7.82
N VAL A 334 6.86 10.38 -9.06
CA VAL A 334 6.05 10.09 -10.25
C VAL A 334 5.80 8.58 -10.35
N GLU A 335 6.86 7.76 -10.39
CA GLU A 335 6.70 6.32 -10.62
C GLU A 335 5.94 5.61 -9.49
N HIS A 336 6.06 6.12 -8.26
CA HIS A 336 5.38 5.62 -7.06
C HIS A 336 3.98 6.23 -6.85
N ASN A 337 3.49 7.08 -7.76
CA ASN A 337 2.20 7.73 -7.57
C ASN A 337 1.04 6.76 -7.81
N HIS A 338 0.06 6.70 -6.90
CA HIS A 338 -1.12 5.84 -7.05
C HIS A 338 -1.91 6.12 -8.35
N ASN A 339 -1.98 7.36 -8.82
CA ASN A 339 -2.65 7.69 -10.07
C ASN A 339 -1.88 7.22 -11.31
N ASN A 340 -0.57 7.01 -11.20
CA ASN A 340 0.20 6.39 -12.28
C ASN A 340 -0.03 4.88 -12.32
N TYR A 341 -0.15 4.23 -11.17
CA TYR A 341 -0.59 2.83 -11.10
C TYR A 341 -2.00 2.63 -11.70
N LEU A 342 -2.96 3.53 -11.42
CA LEU A 342 -4.28 3.50 -12.06
C LEU A 342 -4.18 3.62 -13.58
N LYS A 343 -3.42 4.61 -14.07
CA LYS A 343 -3.22 4.80 -15.51
C LYS A 343 -2.58 3.59 -16.19
N LEU A 344 -1.63 2.92 -15.54
CA LEU A 344 -0.99 1.70 -16.05
C LEU A 344 -1.93 0.49 -16.09
N LEU A 345 -2.91 0.45 -15.20
CA LEU A 345 -3.99 -0.55 -15.23
C LEU A 345 -5.10 -0.19 -16.24
N GLY A 346 -5.01 0.96 -16.91
CA GLY A 346 -6.06 1.44 -17.82
C GLY A 346 -7.23 2.12 -17.12
N GLU A 347 -7.08 2.47 -15.84
CA GLU A 347 -8.14 3.00 -14.99
C GLU A 347 -8.15 4.52 -14.90
N LYS A 348 -9.34 5.08 -14.62
CA LYS A 348 -9.51 6.51 -14.33
C LYS A 348 -8.76 6.88 -13.05
N GLN A 349 -7.97 7.95 -13.12
CA GLN A 349 -7.26 8.50 -11.97
C GLN A 349 -8.23 9.08 -10.94
N VAL A 350 -7.89 8.96 -9.65
CA VAL A 350 -8.66 9.51 -8.55
C VAL A 350 -8.10 10.89 -8.20
N ASN A 351 -8.93 11.92 -8.32
CA ASN A 351 -8.56 13.30 -7.98
C ASN A 351 -9.29 13.75 -6.71
N PHE A 352 -8.63 14.56 -5.88
CA PHE A 352 -9.14 15.00 -4.57
C PHE A 352 -9.41 16.50 -4.53
#